data_AF-A0A165SY18-F1
#
_entry.id   AF-A0A165SY18-F1
#
_cell.length_a   1.000
_cell.length_b   1.000
_cell.length_c   1.000
_cell.angle_alpha   90.00
_cell.angle_beta   90.00
_cell.angle_gamma   90.00
#
_symmetry.space_group_name_H-M   'P 1'
#
loop_
_entity.id
_entity.type
_entity.pdbx_description
1 polymer ?
#
loop_
_entity_poly.entity_id
_entity_poly.type
_entity_poly.pdbx_seq_one_letter_code
_entity_poly.pdbx_strand_id
1 'polypeptide(L)'
;MKRFESDRSPIAEEMLRQIALLYQIEKTVRGQDAAVRLAARRENAAPIIAALKPWLEAQLSRIPQKSQLAEDIRYTLAHWPGLIRFLDDGTLELDTNPVENQIRPIALTRKNALFAGNEVGAENWAMLASLVATCKMSGVNPIDYIAATLRAILDGHPQSGIEDLMPWRYKQPSSLAA
;
A
#
# COMPACT_ATOMS: atom_id res chain seq x y z
N MET A 1 -9.71 7.41 -10.18
CA MET A 1 -11.11 7.77 -9.86
C MET A 1 -11.59 9.05 -10.55
N LYS A 2 -10.95 10.22 -10.36
CA LYS A 2 -11.34 11.50 -11.04
C LYS A 2 -11.45 11.46 -12.58
N ARG A 3 -10.93 10.42 -13.25
CA ARG A 3 -10.94 10.25 -14.71
C ARG A 3 -12.15 9.50 -15.26
N PHE A 4 -12.89 8.75 -14.44
CA PHE A 4 -14.09 8.02 -14.89
C PHE A 4 -15.38 8.85 -14.78
N GLU A 5 -15.37 9.93 -13.99
CA GLU A 5 -16.54 10.78 -13.75
C GLU A 5 -16.85 11.73 -14.92
N SER A 6 -15.90 11.97 -15.84
CA SER A 6 -16.08 12.98 -16.89
C SER A 6 -16.98 12.55 -18.06
N ASP A 7 -17.28 11.25 -18.20
CA ASP A 7 -17.93 10.74 -19.42
C ASP A 7 -19.22 9.92 -19.22
N ARG A 8 -19.75 9.78 -17.97
CA ARG A 8 -20.99 9.02 -17.65
C ARG A 8 -21.14 7.70 -18.43
N SER A 9 -20.04 6.97 -18.61
CA SER A 9 -20.04 5.72 -19.36
C SER A 9 -20.68 4.62 -18.49
N PRO A 10 -21.74 3.92 -18.95
CA PRO A 10 -22.31 2.80 -18.21
C PRO A 10 -21.29 1.69 -17.91
N ILE A 11 -20.28 1.55 -18.77
CA ILE A 11 -19.17 0.61 -18.56
C ILE A 11 -18.29 1.06 -17.39
N ALA A 12 -18.00 2.36 -17.29
CA ALA A 12 -17.22 2.90 -16.18
C ALA A 12 -17.97 2.77 -14.84
N GLU A 13 -19.28 3.07 -14.84
CA GLU A 13 -20.14 2.91 -13.66
C GLU A 13 -20.20 1.46 -13.18
N GLU A 14 -20.39 0.51 -14.09
CA GLU A 14 -20.40 -0.91 -13.75
C GLU A 14 -19.03 -1.36 -13.22
N MET A 15 -17.93 -0.91 -13.82
CA MET A 15 -16.59 -1.22 -13.32
C MET A 15 -16.35 -0.67 -11.91
N LEU A 16 -16.78 0.56 -11.63
CA LEU A 16 -16.72 1.15 -10.29
C LEU A 16 -17.57 0.37 -9.29
N ARG A 17 -18.74 -0.11 -9.70
CA ARG A 17 -19.61 -0.95 -8.87
C ARG A 17 -18.93 -2.28 -8.51
N GLN A 18 -18.31 -2.95 -9.47
CA GLN A 18 -17.57 -4.20 -9.25
C GLN A 18 -16.37 -3.99 -8.31
N ILE A 19 -15.61 -2.91 -8.51
CA ILE A 19 -14.51 -2.54 -7.61
C ILE A 19 -15.04 -2.26 -6.19
N ALA A 20 -16.17 -1.57 -6.05
CA ALA A 20 -16.77 -1.30 -4.75
C ALA A 20 -17.16 -2.59 -4.00
N LEU A 21 -17.65 -3.61 -4.70
CA LEU A 21 -17.94 -4.93 -4.10
C LEU A 21 -16.66 -5.58 -3.55
N LEU A 22 -15.54 -5.50 -4.28
CA LEU A 22 -14.25 -5.99 -3.79
C LEU A 22 -13.82 -5.28 -2.50
N TYR A 23 -13.98 -3.95 -2.43
CA TYR A 23 -13.67 -3.20 -1.22
C TYR A 23 -14.61 -3.51 -0.04
N GLN A 24 -15.88 -3.85 -0.30
CA GLN A 24 -16.79 -4.30 0.74
C GLN A 24 -16.30 -5.62 1.36
N ILE A 25 -15.86 -6.57 0.52
CA ILE A 25 -15.25 -7.83 0.99
C ILE A 25 -13.97 -7.52 1.78
N GLU A 26 -13.06 -6.71 1.24
CA GLU A 26 -11.80 -6.37 1.91
C GLU A 26 -12.02 -5.70 3.28
N LYS A 27 -13.09 -4.90 3.42
CA LYS A 27 -13.44 -4.29 4.71
C LYS A 27 -13.77 -5.33 5.78
N THR A 28 -14.33 -6.48 5.41
CA THR A 28 -14.67 -7.54 6.37
C THR A 28 -13.46 -8.34 6.87
N VAL A 29 -12.41 -8.42 6.05
CA VAL A 29 -11.20 -9.22 6.34
C VAL A 29 -10.01 -8.37 6.78
N ARG A 30 -10.13 -7.03 6.75
CA ARG A 30 -9.05 -6.11 7.11
C ARG A 30 -8.61 -6.32 8.55
N GLY A 31 -7.30 -6.45 8.75
CA GLY A 31 -6.68 -6.66 10.07
C GLY A 31 -6.76 -8.11 10.56
N GLN A 32 -7.34 -9.02 9.79
CA GLN A 32 -7.31 -10.46 10.10
C GLN A 32 -6.05 -11.13 9.56
N ASP A 33 -5.79 -12.35 10.05
CA ASP A 33 -4.66 -13.15 9.62
C ASP A 33 -4.71 -13.47 8.12
N ALA A 34 -3.52 -13.58 7.52
CA ALA A 34 -3.37 -13.81 6.08
C ALA A 34 -4.17 -15.04 5.58
N ALA A 35 -4.21 -16.12 6.36
CA ALA A 35 -4.97 -17.32 6.00
C ALA A 35 -6.48 -17.07 5.92
N VAL A 36 -7.04 -16.29 6.85
CA VAL A 36 -8.47 -15.95 6.89
C VAL A 36 -8.81 -15.01 5.74
N ARG A 37 -7.97 -14.00 5.49
CA ARG A 37 -8.08 -13.11 4.34
C ARG A 37 -8.11 -13.90 3.03
N LEU A 38 -7.18 -14.83 2.84
CA LEU A 38 -7.05 -15.63 1.63
C LEU A 38 -8.29 -16.52 1.40
N ALA A 39 -8.79 -17.18 2.46
CA ALA A 39 -9.97 -18.02 2.37
C ALA A 39 -11.21 -17.21 1.93
N ALA A 40 -11.48 -16.08 2.60
CA ALA A 40 -12.61 -15.21 2.27
C ALA A 40 -12.49 -14.60 0.86
N ARG A 41 -11.28 -14.26 0.41
CA ARG A 41 -11.03 -13.77 -0.96
C ARG A 41 -11.31 -14.83 -2.01
N ARG A 42 -10.89 -16.07 -1.78
CA ARG A 42 -11.18 -17.20 -2.70
C ARG A 42 -12.67 -17.48 -2.81
N GLU A 43 -13.39 -17.39 -1.70
CA GLU A 43 -14.84 -17.62 -1.67
C GLU A 43 -15.62 -16.46 -2.31
N ASN A 44 -15.30 -15.22 -1.95
CA ASN A 44 -16.16 -14.06 -2.25
C ASN A 44 -15.62 -13.17 -3.37
N ALA A 45 -14.31 -12.93 -3.44
CA ALA A 45 -13.70 -12.01 -4.40
C ALA A 45 -13.31 -12.70 -5.73
N ALA A 46 -12.86 -13.95 -5.68
CA ALA A 46 -12.44 -14.68 -6.87
C ALA A 46 -13.57 -14.85 -7.91
N PRO A 47 -14.84 -15.13 -7.55
CA PRO A 47 -15.93 -15.18 -8.53
C PRO A 47 -16.16 -13.84 -9.24
N ILE A 48 -16.04 -12.71 -8.52
CA ILE A 48 -16.17 -11.36 -9.08
C ILE A 48 -15.07 -11.12 -10.11
N ILE A 49 -13.81 -11.40 -9.74
CA ILE A 49 -12.65 -11.24 -10.63
C ILE A 49 -12.75 -12.16 -11.86
N ALA A 50 -13.20 -13.40 -11.67
CA ALA A 50 -13.39 -14.37 -12.74
C ALA A 50 -14.44 -13.90 -13.76
N ALA A 51 -15.51 -13.24 -13.32
CA ALA A 51 -16.52 -12.65 -14.19
C ALA A 51 -16.05 -11.32 -14.83
N LEU A 52 -15.24 -10.53 -14.12
CA LEU A 52 -14.83 -9.20 -14.55
C LEU A 52 -13.91 -9.22 -15.78
N LYS A 53 -12.95 -10.13 -15.85
CA LYS A 53 -12.01 -10.21 -16.98
C LYS A 53 -12.70 -10.43 -18.34
N PRO A 54 -13.51 -11.50 -18.53
CA PRO A 54 -14.18 -11.71 -19.81
C PRO A 54 -15.19 -10.62 -20.11
N TRP A 55 -15.80 -10.01 -19.08
CA TRP A 55 -16.68 -8.86 -19.28
C TRP A 55 -15.92 -7.65 -19.86
N LEU A 56 -14.72 -7.32 -19.34
CA LEU A 56 -13.87 -6.26 -19.88
C LEU A 56 -13.42 -6.53 -21.32
N GLU A 57 -13.02 -7.77 -21.61
CA GLU A 57 -12.64 -8.22 -22.97
C GLU A 57 -13.84 -8.08 -23.94
N ALA A 58 -15.05 -8.44 -23.48
CA ALA A 58 -16.26 -8.25 -24.26
C ALA A 58 -16.56 -6.77 -24.50
N GLN A 59 -16.37 -5.89 -23.51
CA GLN A 59 -16.57 -4.44 -23.69
C GLN A 59 -15.61 -3.85 -24.73
N LEU A 60 -14.35 -4.30 -24.78
CA LEU A 60 -13.38 -3.83 -25.78
C LEU A 60 -13.85 -4.03 -27.23
N SER A 61 -14.61 -5.09 -27.50
CA SER A 61 -15.16 -5.34 -28.84
C SER A 61 -16.34 -4.43 -29.22
N ARG A 62 -16.92 -3.73 -28.23
CA ARG A 62 -18.15 -2.94 -28.38
C ARG A 62 -17.91 -1.44 -28.35
N ILE A 63 -16.68 -1.00 -28.09
CA ILE A 63 -16.30 0.42 -28.01
C ILE A 63 -15.28 0.79 -29.08
N PRO A 64 -15.20 2.07 -29.49
CA PRO A 64 -14.19 2.52 -30.44
C PRO A 64 -12.78 2.23 -29.92
N GLN A 65 -11.93 1.58 -30.73
CA GLN A 65 -10.61 1.14 -30.28
C GLN A 65 -9.69 2.28 -29.81
N LYS A 66 -9.85 3.47 -30.39
CA LYS A 66 -9.09 4.68 -30.06
C LYS A 66 -9.76 5.56 -28.98
N SER A 67 -10.82 5.07 -28.34
CA SER A 67 -11.41 5.79 -27.21
C SER A 67 -10.52 5.68 -25.96
N GLN A 68 -10.58 6.70 -25.10
CA GLN A 68 -9.86 6.69 -23.82
C GLN A 68 -10.24 5.49 -22.96
N LEU A 69 -11.53 5.13 -22.94
CA LEU A 69 -12.02 3.95 -22.22
C LEU A 69 -11.39 2.65 -22.74
N ALA A 70 -11.19 2.51 -24.05
CA ALA A 70 -10.54 1.35 -24.61
C ALA A 70 -9.05 1.27 -24.23
N GLU A 71 -8.37 2.41 -24.12
CA GLU A 71 -7.00 2.48 -23.60
C GLU A 71 -6.92 2.04 -22.14
N ASP A 72 -7.82 2.55 -21.29
CA ASP A 72 -7.85 2.22 -19.86
C ASP A 72 -8.14 0.73 -19.61
N ILE A 73 -9.06 0.13 -20.39
CA ILE A 73 -9.34 -1.30 -20.30
C ILE A 73 -8.13 -2.12 -20.76
N ARG A 74 -7.49 -1.76 -21.88
CA ARG A 74 -6.28 -2.46 -22.34
C ARG A 74 -5.16 -2.39 -21.32
N TYR A 75 -4.95 -1.22 -20.71
CA TYR A 75 -3.98 -1.04 -19.63
C TYR A 75 -4.29 -1.96 -18.45
N THR A 76 -5.55 -1.99 -18.01
CA THR A 76 -6.00 -2.87 -16.92
C THR A 76 -5.74 -4.34 -17.24
N LEU A 77 -6.09 -4.81 -18.45
CA LEU A 77 -5.87 -6.19 -18.87
C LEU A 77 -4.39 -6.56 -19.00
N ALA A 78 -3.54 -5.61 -19.43
CA ALA A 78 -2.09 -5.82 -19.50
C ALA A 78 -1.47 -6.04 -18.10
N HIS A 79 -2.02 -5.41 -17.07
CA HIS A 79 -1.57 -5.55 -15.69
C HIS A 79 -2.34 -6.61 -14.88
N TRP A 80 -3.24 -7.37 -15.52
CA TRP A 80 -4.14 -8.30 -14.84
C TRP A 80 -3.45 -9.30 -13.90
N PRO A 81 -2.32 -9.95 -14.25
CA PRO A 81 -1.66 -10.90 -13.36
C PRO A 81 -1.23 -10.28 -12.02
N GLY A 82 -0.84 -9.00 -12.01
CA GLY A 82 -0.50 -8.27 -10.79
C GLY A 82 -1.75 -7.89 -9.98
N LEU A 83 -2.80 -7.44 -10.67
CA LEU A 83 -4.05 -6.99 -10.04
C LEU A 83 -4.78 -8.10 -9.28
N ILE A 84 -4.62 -9.36 -9.69
CA ILE A 84 -5.29 -10.50 -9.04
C ILE A 84 -4.43 -11.21 -8.00
N ARG A 85 -3.19 -10.77 -7.77
CA ARG A 85 -2.22 -11.47 -6.91
C ARG A 85 -2.68 -11.62 -5.46
N PHE A 86 -3.50 -10.68 -4.98
CA PHE A 86 -4.10 -10.72 -3.64
C PHE A 86 -5.01 -11.95 -3.40
N LEU A 87 -5.49 -12.60 -4.48
CA LEU A 87 -6.27 -13.85 -4.40
C LEU A 87 -5.42 -15.09 -4.11
N ASP A 88 -4.10 -14.99 -4.32
CA ASP A 88 -3.14 -16.07 -4.09
C ASP A 88 -2.34 -15.87 -2.80
N ASP A 89 -2.26 -14.63 -2.32
CA ASP A 89 -1.45 -14.24 -1.16
C ASP A 89 -2.25 -13.34 -0.20
N GLY A 90 -2.57 -13.88 0.98
CA GLY A 90 -3.31 -13.19 2.03
C GLY A 90 -2.53 -12.10 2.76
N THR A 91 -1.22 -12.01 2.56
CA THR A 91 -0.39 -10.94 3.13
C THR A 91 -0.49 -9.63 2.34
N LEU A 92 -0.90 -9.73 1.07
CA LEU A 92 -1.01 -8.58 0.19
C LEU A 92 -2.29 -7.79 0.45
N GLU A 93 -2.15 -6.46 0.43
CA GLU A 93 -3.27 -5.54 0.31
C GLU A 93 -3.82 -5.56 -1.12
N LEU A 94 -5.10 -5.22 -1.27
CA LEU A 94 -5.76 -5.13 -2.59
C LEU A 94 -5.13 -4.03 -3.47
N ASP A 95 -4.59 -2.98 -2.85
CA ASP A 95 -4.02 -1.83 -3.52
C ASP A 95 -2.76 -1.30 -2.80
N THR A 96 -2.10 -0.34 -3.44
CA THR A 96 -0.89 0.32 -2.92
C THR A 96 -1.19 1.55 -2.07
N ASN A 97 -2.47 1.85 -1.74
CA ASN A 97 -2.83 3.06 -1.01
C ASN A 97 -2.12 3.20 0.34
N PRO A 98 -1.93 2.14 1.16
CA PRO A 98 -1.17 2.26 2.40
C PRO A 98 0.26 2.74 2.17
N VAL A 99 0.94 2.19 1.16
CA VAL A 99 2.32 2.56 0.78
C VAL A 99 2.36 4.00 0.27
N GLU A 100 1.44 4.36 -0.64
CA GLU A 100 1.37 5.73 -1.17
C GLU A 100 1.08 6.77 -0.08
N ASN A 101 0.22 6.44 0.88
CA ASN A 101 -0.06 7.29 2.02
C ASN A 101 1.19 7.49 2.91
N GLN A 102 2.02 6.47 3.09
CA GLN A 102 3.28 6.57 3.83
C GLN A 102 4.34 7.40 3.11
N ILE A 103 4.40 7.32 1.77
CA ILE A 103 5.38 8.07 0.96
C ILE A 103 4.92 9.52 0.72
N ARG A 104 3.61 9.81 0.78
CA ARG A 104 3.06 11.14 0.49
C ARG A 104 3.73 12.29 1.27
N PRO A 105 3.99 12.21 2.60
CA PRO A 105 4.70 13.26 3.31
C PRO A 105 6.10 13.56 2.75
N ILE A 106 6.80 12.55 2.25
CA ILE A 106 8.12 12.69 1.62
C ILE A 106 7.97 13.47 0.30
N ALA A 107 7.01 13.07 -0.54
CA ALA A 107 6.74 13.75 -1.80
C ALA A 107 6.33 15.22 -1.62
N LEU A 108 5.52 15.51 -0.59
CA LEU A 108 5.13 16.86 -0.22
C LEU A 108 6.30 17.69 0.30
N THR A 109 7.15 17.11 1.15
CA THR A 109 8.36 17.77 1.66
C THR A 109 9.29 18.15 0.51
N ARG A 110 9.52 17.22 -0.44
CA ARG A 110 10.32 17.48 -1.65
C ARG A 110 9.73 18.61 -2.49
N LYS A 111 8.41 18.65 -2.66
CA LYS A 111 7.73 19.72 -3.41
C LYS A 111 7.88 21.10 -2.74
N ASN A 112 7.92 21.13 -1.42
CA ASN A 112 7.99 22.37 -0.63
C ASN A 112 9.43 22.80 -0.29
N ALA A 113 10.43 21.97 -0.57
CA ALA A 113 11.83 22.32 -0.37
C ALA A 113 12.26 23.37 -1.40
N LEU A 114 12.88 24.45 -0.94
CA LEU A 114 13.41 25.51 -1.80
C LEU A 114 14.70 25.11 -2.53
N PHE A 115 15.43 24.15 -1.97
CA PHE A 115 16.72 23.69 -2.48
C PHE A 115 16.84 22.18 -2.32
N ALA A 116 17.53 21.54 -3.26
CA ALA A 116 18.08 20.20 -3.06
C ALA A 116 19.52 20.37 -2.54
N GLY A 117 19.84 19.70 -1.43
CA GLY A 117 21.19 19.68 -0.88
C GLY A 117 22.12 18.76 -1.69
N ASN A 118 22.89 17.94 -0.99
CA ASN A 118 23.73 16.91 -1.61
C ASN A 118 23.10 15.51 -1.47
N GLU A 119 23.61 14.55 -2.26
CA GLU A 119 23.14 13.18 -2.30
C GLU A 119 23.29 12.47 -0.94
N VAL A 120 24.43 12.63 -0.28
CA VAL A 120 24.69 12.06 1.06
C VAL A 120 23.65 12.54 2.10
N GLY A 121 23.26 13.81 2.04
CA GLY A 121 22.22 14.37 2.88
C GLY A 121 20.85 13.77 2.60
N ALA A 122 20.55 13.48 1.32
CA ALA A 122 19.33 12.79 0.93
C ALA A 122 19.30 11.34 1.42
N GLU A 123 20.41 10.62 1.32
CA GLU A 123 20.56 9.25 1.84
C GLU A 123 20.35 9.20 3.36
N ASN A 124 21.04 10.08 4.11
CA ASN A 124 20.90 10.17 5.57
C ASN A 124 19.47 10.49 5.98
N TRP A 125 18.82 11.41 5.27
CA TRP A 125 17.43 11.75 5.53
C TRP A 125 16.49 10.58 5.23
N ALA A 126 16.70 9.87 4.12
CA ALA A 126 15.91 8.70 3.75
C ALA A 126 16.03 7.58 4.79
N MET A 127 17.24 7.34 5.32
CA MET A 127 17.50 6.39 6.40
C MET A 127 16.70 6.76 7.66
N LEU A 128 16.78 8.01 8.12
CA LEU A 128 16.05 8.48 9.31
C LEU A 128 14.53 8.45 9.11
N ALA A 129 14.04 8.89 7.94
CA ALA A 129 12.63 8.84 7.61
C ALA A 129 12.09 7.40 7.60
N SER A 130 12.87 6.46 7.08
CA SER A 130 12.54 5.03 7.09
C SER A 130 12.46 4.50 8.52
N LEU A 131 13.44 4.82 9.38
CA LEU A 131 13.43 4.40 10.78
C LEU A 131 12.21 4.93 11.55
N VAL A 132 11.89 6.21 11.35
CA VAL A 132 10.71 6.87 11.94
C VAL A 132 9.42 6.22 11.44
N ALA A 133 9.31 5.90 10.14
CA ALA A 133 8.15 5.24 9.58
C ALA A 133 7.97 3.83 10.19
N THR A 134 9.04 3.06 10.34
CA THR A 134 9.02 1.74 10.98
C THR A 134 8.58 1.81 12.46
N CYS A 135 9.03 2.83 13.19
CA CYS A 135 8.57 3.07 14.57
C CYS A 135 7.05 3.31 14.62
N LYS A 136 6.54 4.19 13.74
CA LYS A 136 5.10 4.46 13.63
C LYS A 136 4.29 3.22 13.26
N MET A 137 4.78 2.41 12.32
CA MET A 137 4.15 1.13 11.96
C MET A 137 4.13 0.13 13.12
N SER A 138 5.14 0.20 14.00
CA SER A 138 5.24 -0.65 15.19
C SER A 138 4.51 -0.09 16.42
N GLY A 139 3.85 1.08 16.31
CA GLY A 139 3.18 1.74 17.43
C GLY A 139 4.14 2.33 18.49
N VAL A 140 5.38 2.63 18.11
CA VAL A 140 6.45 3.08 19.00
C VAL A 140 6.77 4.56 18.75
N ASN A 141 6.94 5.35 19.80
CA ASN A 141 7.44 6.72 19.69
C ASN A 141 8.89 6.69 19.16
N PRO A 142 9.17 7.31 17.99
CA PRO A 142 10.49 7.28 17.39
C PRO A 142 11.59 7.90 18.27
N ILE A 143 11.27 8.92 19.07
CA ILE A 143 12.22 9.59 19.96
C ILE A 143 12.63 8.65 21.08
N ASP A 144 11.66 8.02 21.75
CA ASP A 144 11.91 7.08 22.85
C ASP A 144 12.73 5.87 22.36
N TYR A 145 12.39 5.35 21.19
CA TYR A 145 13.12 4.27 20.55
C TYR A 145 14.57 4.67 20.19
N ILE A 146 14.78 5.81 19.52
CA ILE A 146 16.13 6.23 19.11
C ILE A 146 16.99 6.47 20.35
N ALA A 147 16.46 7.12 21.38
CA ALA A 147 17.19 7.38 22.63
C ALA A 147 17.61 6.07 23.33
N ALA A 148 16.69 5.10 23.43
CA ALA A 148 16.97 3.80 24.03
C ALA A 148 17.97 2.98 23.22
N THR A 149 17.84 2.97 21.89
CA THR A 149 18.75 2.25 20.99
C THR A 149 20.16 2.83 21.05
N LEU A 150 20.30 4.16 21.02
CA LEU A 150 21.61 4.81 21.20
C LEU A 150 22.20 4.51 22.57
N ARG A 151 21.39 4.51 23.63
CA ARG A 151 21.85 4.12 24.98
C ARG A 151 22.36 2.69 25.01
N ALA A 152 21.62 1.74 24.44
CA ALA A 152 22.03 0.34 24.40
C ALA A 152 23.36 0.16 23.64
N ILE A 153 23.55 0.86 22.53
CA ILE A 153 24.81 0.85 21.76
C ILE A 153 25.96 1.39 22.62
N LEU A 154 25.76 2.50 23.32
CA LEU A 154 26.76 3.09 24.22
C LEU A 154 27.11 2.14 25.39
N ASP A 155 26.13 1.38 25.86
CA ASP A 155 26.29 0.40 26.94
C ASP A 155 26.93 -0.93 26.44
N GLY A 156 27.35 -1.00 25.18
CA GLY A 156 28.11 -2.12 24.62
C GLY A 156 27.26 -3.21 23.98
N HIS A 157 26.02 -2.91 23.56
CA HIS A 157 25.18 -3.87 22.85
C HIS A 157 25.90 -4.42 21.61
N PRO A 158 26.03 -5.75 21.46
CA PRO A 158 26.80 -6.33 20.37
C PRO A 158 26.10 -6.12 19.02
N GLN A 159 26.89 -5.88 17.98
CA GLN A 159 26.36 -5.72 16.62
C GLN A 159 25.70 -7.01 16.10
N SER A 160 26.14 -8.19 16.56
CA SER A 160 25.49 -9.47 16.24
C SER A 160 24.08 -9.61 16.80
N GLY A 161 23.71 -8.79 17.79
CA GLY A 161 22.38 -8.77 18.41
C GLY A 161 21.45 -7.68 17.86
N ILE A 162 21.78 -7.02 16.75
CA ILE A 162 21.05 -5.84 16.24
C ILE A 162 19.53 -6.05 16.15
N GLU A 163 19.08 -7.28 15.91
CA GLU A 163 17.66 -7.67 15.89
C GLU A 163 16.91 -7.31 17.17
N ASP A 164 17.57 -7.37 18.33
CA ASP A 164 16.98 -7.00 19.63
C ASP A 164 16.71 -5.50 19.75
N LEU A 165 17.37 -4.69 18.93
CA LEU A 165 17.19 -3.25 18.84
C LEU A 165 16.16 -2.84 17.78
N MET A 166 15.43 -3.77 17.15
CA MET A 166 14.45 -3.40 16.12
C MET A 166 13.20 -2.71 16.72
N PRO A 167 12.54 -1.78 16.01
CA PRO A 167 11.39 -1.05 16.53
C PRO A 167 10.24 -1.97 17.00
N TRP A 168 9.96 -3.06 16.30
CA TRP A 168 8.91 -4.03 16.68
C TRP A 168 9.28 -4.90 17.89
N ARG A 169 10.53 -4.83 18.38
CA ARG A 169 10.97 -5.48 19.62
C ARG A 169 11.06 -4.51 20.80
N TYR A 170 10.73 -3.24 20.60
CA TYR A 170 10.77 -2.23 21.65
C TYR A 170 9.65 -2.48 22.68
N LYS A 171 10.04 -2.92 23.90
CA LYS A 171 9.11 -3.34 24.96
C LYS A 171 8.79 -2.25 25.99
N GLN A 172 9.48 -1.10 25.95
CA GLN A 172 9.28 -0.08 26.97
C GLN A 172 7.99 0.70 26.74
N PRO A 173 7.32 1.16 27.81
CA PRO A 173 6.16 2.04 27.68
C PRO A 173 6.59 3.31 26.96
N SER A 174 6.19 3.41 25.70
CA SER A 174 6.43 4.56 24.85
C SER A 174 5.46 5.68 25.22
N SER A 175 5.98 6.89 25.43
CA SER A 175 5.16 8.08 25.57
C SER A 175 4.55 8.40 24.21
N LEU A 176 3.34 7.95 23.91
CA LEU A 176 2.66 8.36 22.67
C LEU A 176 2.34 9.85 22.79
N ALA A 177 3.16 10.71 22.19
CA ALA A 177 2.73 12.05 21.82
C ALA A 177 1.82 11.89 20.60
N ALA A 178 0.51 12.00 20.83
CA ALA A 178 -0.52 12.06 19.80
C ALA A 178 -0.27 13.21 18.81
#